data_AF-A0A438GMD9-F1
#
_entry.id   AF-A0A438GMD9-F1
#
_cell.length_a   1.000
_cell.length_b   1.000
_cell.length_c   1.000
_cell.angle_alpha   90.00
_cell.angle_beta   90.00
_cell.angle_gamma   90.00
#
_symmetry.space_group_name_H-M   'P 1'
#
loop_
_entity.id
_entity.type
_entity.pdbx_description
1 polymer ?
#
loop_
_entity_poly.entity_id
_entity_poly.type
_entity_poly.pdbx_seq_one_letter_code
_entity_poly.pdbx_strand_id
1 'polypeptide(L)'
;MMILLGCMDIDLALRMPKPDELNEQSTQEDEVYWGKWERSNRLSLMIMKRGIPEAFRGAVTDEVTNASDFLTEIQKRLAKNDKAETSTLLASLISMKYKGKGNVREYIMEMSHLASKLKALKLELSDDLLVHLVLISLPAQFNQFKVSYNCQKDKWTLNELISFCVQEEERLKQDKTESAHLASTSKDKG
;
A
#
# COMPACT_ATOMS: atom_id res chain seq x y z
N MET A 1 2.38 6.93 19.03
CA MET A 1 1.40 6.98 20.14
C MET A 1 1.87 6.19 21.35
N MET A 2 2.08 4.86 21.26
CA MET A 2 2.53 4.06 22.42
C MET A 2 3.87 4.50 23.01
N ILE A 3 4.85 4.91 22.18
CA ILE A 3 6.14 5.43 22.64
C ILE A 3 5.97 6.69 23.51
N LEU A 4 5.07 7.61 23.11
CA LEU A 4 4.80 8.84 23.86
C LEU A 4 4.18 8.53 25.24
N LEU A 5 3.24 7.58 25.29
CA LEU A 5 2.58 7.19 26.55
C LEU A 5 3.55 6.48 27.51
N GLY A 6 4.42 5.62 26.98
CA GLY A 6 5.46 4.95 27.75
C GLY A 6 6.50 5.92 28.32
N CYS A 7 6.96 6.90 27.54
CA CYS A 7 7.90 7.91 28.02
C CYS A 7 7.34 8.83 29.13
N MET A 8 6.01 8.88 29.28
CA MET A 8 5.35 9.68 30.30
C MET A 8 4.88 8.85 31.50
N ASP A 9 5.16 7.54 31.52
CA ASP A 9 4.67 6.57 32.51
C ASP A 9 3.13 6.51 32.61
N ILE A 10 2.43 6.72 31.48
CA ILE A 10 0.95 6.75 31.39
C ILE A 10 0.41 5.49 30.71
N ASP A 11 1.25 4.51 30.40
CA ASP A 11 0.87 3.32 29.64
C ASP A 11 0.39 2.12 30.50
N LEU A 12 0.29 2.28 31.82
CA LEU A 12 -0.13 1.23 32.75
C LEU A 12 -1.44 0.56 32.33
N ALA A 13 -2.47 1.34 32.00
CA ALA A 13 -3.78 0.84 31.57
C ALA A 13 -3.78 0.17 30.18
N LEU A 14 -2.70 0.34 29.40
CA LEU A 14 -2.51 -0.36 28.12
C LEU A 14 -1.77 -1.69 28.29
N ARG A 15 -1.00 -1.85 29.37
CA ARG A 15 -0.18 -3.05 29.62
C ARG A 15 -0.83 -4.01 30.62
N MET A 16 -1.60 -3.49 31.56
CA MET A 16 -2.17 -4.27 32.65
C MET A 16 -3.69 -4.36 32.54
N PRO A 17 -4.30 -5.49 32.93
CA PRO A 17 -5.75 -5.65 32.91
C PRO A 17 -6.44 -4.62 33.81
N LYS A 18 -7.68 -4.29 33.45
CA LYS A 18 -8.53 -3.41 34.26
C LYS A 18 -8.70 -4.03 35.67
N PRO A 19 -8.45 -3.29 36.75
CA PRO A 19 -8.72 -3.75 38.10
C PRO A 19 -10.22 -3.96 38.32
N ASP A 20 -10.54 -4.87 39.24
CA ASP A 20 -11.91 -5.01 39.74
C ASP A 20 -12.37 -3.75 40.46
N GLU A 21 -13.70 -3.56 40.54
CA GLU A 21 -14.28 -2.44 41.27
C GLU A 21 -13.98 -2.56 42.77
N LEU A 22 -13.58 -1.44 43.37
CA LEU A 22 -13.28 -1.37 44.80
C LEU A 22 -14.55 -1.67 45.62
N ASN A 23 -14.39 -2.47 46.66
CA ASN A 23 -15.46 -2.87 47.58
C ASN A 23 -14.94 -2.88 49.03
N GLU A 24 -15.81 -3.23 49.99
CA GLU A 24 -15.48 -3.22 51.43
C GLU A 24 -14.32 -4.17 51.83
N GLN A 25 -13.95 -5.11 50.97
CA GLN A 25 -12.84 -6.05 51.17
C GLN A 25 -11.54 -5.60 50.47
N SER A 26 -11.58 -4.51 49.70
CA SER A 26 -10.42 -4.01 48.98
C SER A 26 -9.32 -3.58 49.94
N THR A 27 -8.09 -3.97 49.64
CA THR A 27 -6.92 -3.57 50.40
C THR A 27 -6.46 -2.18 50.00
N GLN A 28 -5.62 -1.57 50.84
CA GLN A 28 -4.97 -0.31 50.50
C GLN A 28 -4.13 -0.40 49.21
N GLU A 29 -3.58 -1.58 48.90
CA GLU A 29 -2.82 -1.80 47.66
C GLU A 29 -3.74 -1.80 46.43
N ASP A 30 -4.95 -2.37 46.55
CA ASP A 30 -5.96 -2.37 45.49
C ASP A 30 -6.41 -0.95 45.16
N GLU A 31 -6.64 -0.10 46.18
CA GLU A 31 -7.01 1.31 45.98
C GLU A 31 -5.91 2.11 45.27
N VAL A 32 -4.65 1.90 45.66
CA VAL A 32 -3.50 2.56 45.03
C VAL A 32 -3.33 2.11 43.59
N TYR A 33 -3.46 0.82 43.32
CA TYR A 33 -3.38 0.28 41.97
C TYR A 33 -4.52 0.81 41.10
N TRP A 34 -5.76 0.79 41.60
CA TRP A 34 -6.94 1.30 40.92
C TRP A 34 -6.78 2.77 40.55
N GLY A 35 -6.34 3.62 41.49
CA GLY A 35 -6.11 5.05 41.22
C GLY A 35 -5.03 5.32 40.17
N LYS A 36 -3.92 4.55 40.20
CA LYS A 36 -2.87 4.65 39.18
C LYS A 36 -3.36 4.20 37.81
N TRP A 37 -4.07 3.08 37.76
CA TRP A 37 -4.65 2.54 36.53
C TRP A 37 -5.67 3.49 35.93
N GLU A 38 -6.60 4.03 36.72
CA GLU A 38 -7.64 4.94 36.25
C GLU A 38 -7.07 6.26 35.72
N ARG A 39 -6.07 6.82 36.42
CA ARG A 39 -5.34 7.99 35.91
C ARG A 39 -4.67 7.71 34.57
N SER A 40 -3.98 6.57 34.45
CA SER A 40 -3.33 6.13 33.22
C SER A 40 -4.33 5.91 32.09
N ASN A 41 -5.47 5.28 32.37
CA ASN A 41 -6.57 5.04 31.45
C ASN A 41 -7.12 6.36 30.87
N ARG A 42 -7.51 7.29 31.76
CA ARG A 42 -8.06 8.60 31.37
C ARG A 42 -7.10 9.42 30.52
N LEU A 43 -5.83 9.52 30.94
CA LEU A 43 -4.83 10.31 30.22
C LEU A 43 -4.47 9.69 28.87
N SER A 44 -4.34 8.36 28.81
CA SER A 44 -4.14 7.62 27.56
C SER A 44 -5.27 7.88 26.57
N LEU A 45 -6.53 7.80 27.01
CA LEU A 45 -7.69 8.12 26.17
C LEU A 45 -7.66 9.54 25.64
N MET A 46 -7.36 10.54 26.47
CA MET A 46 -7.30 11.93 26.04
C MET A 46 -6.22 12.16 24.97
N ILE A 47 -5.01 11.62 25.19
CA ILE A 47 -3.91 11.72 24.23
C ILE A 47 -4.26 11.00 22.93
N MET A 48 -4.83 9.79 23.04
CA MET A 48 -5.22 9.02 21.86
C MET A 48 -6.32 9.70 21.05
N LYS A 49 -7.43 10.11 21.69
CA LYS A 49 -8.53 10.84 21.04
C LYS A 49 -8.05 12.13 20.36
N ARG A 50 -7.13 12.88 20.99
CA ARG A 50 -6.56 14.10 20.42
C ARG A 50 -5.68 13.83 19.19
N GLY A 51 -4.92 12.73 19.20
CA GLY A 51 -4.05 12.38 18.09
C GLY A 51 -4.77 11.84 16.85
N ILE A 52 -6.08 11.54 16.94
CA ILE A 52 -6.89 11.12 15.79
C ILE A 52 -7.19 12.36 14.92
N PRO A 53 -6.85 12.34 13.62
CA PRO A 53 -7.21 13.43 12.72
C PRO A 53 -8.73 13.61 12.67
N GLU A 54 -9.18 14.86 12.53
CA GLU A 54 -10.60 15.21 12.64
C GLU A 54 -11.51 14.41 11.70
N ALA A 55 -11.04 14.11 10.49
CA ALA A 55 -11.72 13.28 9.50
C ALA A 55 -12.07 11.85 9.99
N PHE A 56 -11.41 11.36 11.04
CA PHE A 56 -11.58 10.01 11.58
C PHE A 56 -12.22 9.98 12.98
N ARG A 57 -12.57 11.13 13.57
CA ARG A 57 -13.15 11.16 14.94
C ARG A 57 -14.51 10.48 15.03
N GLY A 58 -15.38 10.67 14.04
CA GLY A 58 -16.70 10.02 13.99
C GLY A 58 -16.63 8.51 13.72
N ALA A 59 -15.43 7.98 13.47
CA ALA A 59 -15.25 6.55 13.34
C ALA A 59 -15.36 5.90 14.73
N VAL A 60 -14.60 6.34 15.72
CA VAL A 60 -14.53 5.65 17.03
C VAL A 60 -15.76 5.99 17.88
N THR A 61 -16.37 4.99 18.53
CA THR A 61 -17.54 5.21 19.38
C THR A 61 -17.13 5.93 20.67
N ASP A 62 -17.93 6.91 21.10
CA ASP A 62 -17.68 7.65 22.35
C ASP A 62 -17.89 6.81 23.60
N GLU A 63 -18.53 5.64 23.45
CA GLU A 63 -18.85 4.68 24.51
C GLU A 63 -17.62 3.95 25.07
N VAL A 64 -16.46 4.01 24.40
CA VAL A 64 -15.25 3.32 24.86
C VAL A 64 -14.57 4.12 25.98
N THR A 65 -14.68 3.61 27.21
CA THR A 65 -14.13 4.21 28.43
C THR A 65 -12.80 3.58 28.88
N ASN A 66 -12.33 2.53 28.21
CA ASN A 66 -11.06 1.88 28.45
C ASN A 66 -10.05 2.17 27.31
N ALA A 67 -8.86 2.64 27.66
CA ALA A 67 -7.77 2.95 26.75
C ALA A 67 -7.32 1.75 25.91
N SER A 68 -7.26 0.55 26.51
CA SER A 68 -6.87 -0.68 25.81
C SER A 68 -7.90 -1.06 24.73
N ASP A 69 -9.19 -0.98 25.07
CA ASP A 69 -10.28 -1.26 24.13
C ASP A 69 -10.32 -0.22 23.00
N PHE A 70 -10.08 1.05 23.35
CA PHE A 70 -10.00 2.16 22.40
C PHE A 70 -8.85 1.97 21.40
N LEU A 71 -7.68 1.58 21.89
CA LEU A 71 -6.52 1.28 21.06
C LEU A 71 -6.81 0.10 20.12
N THR A 72 -7.46 -0.95 20.63
CA THR A 72 -7.85 -2.13 19.85
C THR A 72 -8.82 -1.77 18.72
N GLU A 73 -9.82 -0.94 19.01
CA GLU A 73 -10.79 -0.48 18.01
C GLU A 73 -10.13 0.38 16.92
N ILE A 74 -9.19 1.27 17.28
CA ILE A 74 -8.39 2.03 16.31
C ILE A 74 -7.56 1.09 15.43
N GLN A 75 -6.84 0.15 16.04
CA GLN A 75 -6.02 -0.81 15.30
C GLN A 75 -6.86 -1.63 14.32
N LYS A 76 -8.05 -2.08 14.74
CA LYS A 76 -9.00 -2.80 13.88
C LYS A 76 -9.48 -1.95 12.71
N ARG A 77 -9.72 -0.65 12.91
CA ARG A 77 -10.13 0.28 11.85
C ARG A 77 -9.01 0.63 10.89
N LEU A 78 -7.80 0.84 11.40
CA LEU A 78 -6.61 1.01 10.56
C LEU A 78 -6.38 -0.23 9.70
N ALA A 79 -6.48 -1.43 10.28
CA ALA A 79 -6.43 -2.68 9.51
C ALA A 79 -7.55 -2.80 8.46
N LYS A 80 -8.74 -2.22 8.70
CA LYS A 80 -9.80 -2.12 7.68
C LYS A 80 -9.41 -1.13 6.56
N ASN A 81 -8.73 -0.04 6.88
CA ASN A 81 -8.19 0.88 5.89
C ASN A 81 -7.08 0.20 5.07
N ASP A 82 -6.19 -0.57 5.69
CA ASP A 82 -5.15 -1.35 4.98
C ASP A 82 -5.76 -2.26 3.91
N LYS A 83 -6.93 -2.87 4.18
CA LYS A 83 -7.66 -3.68 3.19
C LYS A 83 -8.23 -2.86 2.03
N ALA A 84 -8.77 -1.67 2.33
CA ALA A 84 -9.28 -0.76 1.32
C ALA A 84 -8.12 -0.23 0.45
N GLU A 85 -7.03 0.21 1.07
CA GLU A 85 -5.80 0.64 0.39
C GLU A 85 -5.21 -0.48 -0.46
N THR A 86 -5.12 -1.71 0.07
CA THR A 86 -4.68 -2.89 -0.68
C THR A 86 -5.54 -3.09 -1.92
N SER A 87 -6.86 -3.00 -1.77
CA SER A 87 -7.81 -3.17 -2.87
C SER A 87 -7.67 -2.05 -3.92
N THR A 88 -7.48 -0.80 -3.50
CA THR A 88 -7.25 0.35 -4.39
C THR A 88 -5.93 0.22 -5.15
N LEU A 89 -4.83 -0.12 -4.47
CA LEU A 89 -3.52 -0.32 -5.09
C LEU A 89 -3.54 -1.48 -6.08
N LEU A 90 -4.18 -2.61 -5.72
CA LEU A 90 -4.31 -3.77 -6.59
C LEU A 90 -5.16 -3.46 -7.82
N ALA A 91 -6.29 -2.76 -7.64
CA ALA A 91 -7.12 -2.31 -8.76
C ALA A 91 -6.35 -1.35 -9.68
N SER A 92 -5.57 -0.41 -9.12
CA SER A 92 -4.69 0.47 -9.90
C SER A 92 -3.68 -0.37 -10.70
N LEU A 93 -2.96 -1.28 -10.07
CA LEU A 93 -1.94 -2.10 -10.72
C LEU A 93 -2.50 -2.93 -11.88
N ILE A 94 -3.65 -3.57 -11.71
CA ILE A 94 -4.27 -4.43 -12.75
C ILE A 94 -4.88 -3.60 -13.89
N SER A 95 -5.40 -2.41 -13.58
CA SER A 95 -6.04 -1.53 -14.57
C SER A 95 -5.06 -0.64 -15.34
N MET A 96 -3.83 -0.48 -14.85
CA MET A 96 -2.77 0.26 -15.55
C MET A 96 -2.53 -0.34 -16.94
N LYS A 97 -2.45 0.54 -17.93
CA LYS A 97 -2.14 0.21 -19.32
C LYS A 97 -1.13 1.20 -19.87
N TYR A 98 -0.08 0.69 -20.51
CA TYR A 98 0.86 1.55 -21.21
C TYR A 98 0.22 2.07 -22.50
N LYS A 99 0.25 3.39 -22.71
CA LYS A 99 -0.40 4.03 -23.88
C LYS A 99 0.45 3.97 -25.15
N GLY A 100 1.64 3.37 -25.10
CA GLY A 100 2.54 3.29 -26.24
C GLY A 100 3.22 4.62 -26.60
N LYS A 101 3.11 5.61 -25.72
CA LYS A 101 3.72 6.94 -25.79
C LYS A 101 4.31 7.26 -24.43
N GLY A 102 5.56 7.76 -24.41
CA GLY A 102 6.30 8.05 -23.19
C GLY A 102 7.55 7.18 -23.08
N ASN A 103 7.93 6.88 -21.84
CA ASN A 103 9.08 6.04 -21.49
C ASN A 103 8.57 4.74 -20.84
N VAL A 104 8.67 3.62 -21.55
CA VAL A 104 8.22 2.32 -21.05
C VAL A 104 8.96 1.88 -19.78
N ARG A 105 10.23 2.31 -19.58
CA ARG A 105 10.99 2.00 -18.36
C ARG A 105 10.38 2.66 -17.14
N GLU A 106 10.04 3.94 -17.24
CA GLU A 106 9.38 4.69 -16.16
C GLU A 106 8.03 4.05 -15.83
N TYR A 107 7.25 3.67 -16.84
CA TYR A 107 5.99 2.97 -16.66
C TYR A 107 6.15 1.64 -15.87
N ILE A 108 7.13 0.82 -16.21
CA ILE A 108 7.38 -0.45 -15.48
C ILE A 108 7.88 -0.17 -14.05
N MET A 109 8.69 0.87 -13.85
CA MET A 109 9.10 1.29 -12.50
C MET A 109 7.92 1.74 -11.65
N GLU A 110 6.93 2.43 -12.22
CA GLU A 110 5.69 2.78 -11.52
C GLU A 110 4.89 1.53 -11.11
N MET A 111 4.75 0.54 -11.99
CA MET A 111 4.10 -0.73 -11.65
C MET A 111 4.84 -1.45 -10.50
N SER A 112 6.18 -1.45 -10.54
CA SER A 112 7.03 -2.05 -9.50
C SER A 112 6.88 -1.32 -8.17
N HIS A 113 6.75 0.00 -8.19
CA HIS A 113 6.48 0.82 -7.02
C HIS A 113 5.15 0.44 -6.37
N LEU A 114 4.08 0.26 -7.15
CA LEU A 114 2.80 -0.22 -6.62
C LEU A 114 2.90 -1.61 -6.01
N ALA A 115 3.62 -2.54 -6.64
CA ALA A 115 3.88 -3.87 -6.09
C ALA A 115 4.63 -3.80 -4.75
N SER A 116 5.61 -2.89 -4.62
CA SER A 116 6.33 -2.68 -3.36
C SER A 116 5.45 -2.15 -2.23
N LYS A 117 4.49 -1.27 -2.56
CA LYS A 117 3.49 -0.79 -1.59
C LYS A 117 2.55 -1.91 -1.15
N LEU A 118 2.10 -2.75 -2.06
CA LEU A 118 1.30 -3.94 -1.74
C LEU A 118 2.06 -4.89 -0.81
N LYS A 119 3.35 -5.10 -1.06
CA LYS A 119 4.23 -5.90 -0.18
C LYS A 119 4.31 -5.32 1.24
N ALA A 120 4.39 -4.00 1.39
CA ALA A 120 4.35 -3.34 2.69
C ALA A 120 3.02 -3.57 3.44
N LEU A 121 1.91 -3.75 2.70
CA LEU A 121 0.59 -4.13 3.23
C LEU A 121 0.39 -5.65 3.37
N LYS A 122 1.48 -6.44 3.33
CA LYS A 122 1.49 -7.91 3.44
C LYS A 122 0.81 -8.65 2.29
N LEU A 123 0.56 -7.97 1.15
CA LEU A 123 0.16 -8.62 -0.10
C LEU A 123 1.37 -8.67 -1.04
N GLU A 124 2.14 -9.75 -0.95
CA GLU A 124 3.32 -9.94 -1.79
C GLU A 124 2.92 -10.54 -3.15
N LEU A 125 3.37 -9.88 -4.22
CA LEU A 125 3.25 -10.39 -5.59
C LEU A 125 4.58 -11.06 -5.95
N SER A 126 4.53 -12.21 -6.61
CA SER A 126 5.73 -12.82 -7.16
C SER A 126 6.26 -11.98 -8.33
N ASP A 127 7.58 -12.00 -8.53
CA ASP A 127 8.22 -11.33 -9.67
C ASP A 127 7.63 -11.81 -11.00
N ASP A 128 7.33 -13.12 -11.09
CA ASP A 128 6.67 -13.75 -12.23
C ASP A 128 5.29 -13.14 -12.53
N LEU A 129 4.48 -12.94 -11.50
CA LEU A 129 3.17 -12.30 -11.65
C LEU A 129 3.32 -10.85 -12.12
N LEU A 130 4.30 -10.11 -11.58
CA LEU A 130 4.56 -8.74 -12.00
C LEU A 130 5.01 -8.64 -13.46
N VAL A 131 5.87 -9.56 -13.92
CA VAL A 131 6.28 -9.68 -15.34
C VAL A 131 5.06 -9.91 -16.22
N HIS A 132 4.18 -10.85 -15.86
CA HIS A 132 2.96 -11.10 -16.61
C HIS A 132 2.00 -9.89 -16.61
N LEU A 133 1.85 -9.19 -15.49
CA LEU A 133 1.04 -7.97 -15.39
C LEU A 133 1.56 -6.87 -16.31
N VAL A 134 2.88 -6.68 -16.39
CA VAL A 134 3.51 -5.74 -17.33
C VAL A 134 3.15 -6.16 -18.76
N LEU A 135 3.38 -7.42 -19.15
CA LEU A 135 3.12 -7.91 -20.51
C LEU A 135 1.66 -7.71 -20.95
N ILE A 136 0.67 -8.04 -20.10
CA ILE A 136 -0.75 -7.84 -20.44
C ILE A 136 -1.16 -6.35 -20.48
N SER A 137 -0.36 -5.48 -19.88
CA SER A 137 -0.61 -4.04 -19.86
C SER A 137 -0.06 -3.31 -21.09
N LEU A 138 0.82 -3.97 -21.86
CA LEU A 138 1.42 -3.41 -23.06
C LEU A 138 0.41 -3.38 -24.23
N PRO A 139 0.40 -2.28 -25.02
CA PRO A 139 -0.54 -2.10 -26.12
C PRO A 139 -0.24 -3.03 -27.30
N ALA A 140 -1.16 -3.10 -28.27
CA ALA A 140 -1.08 -4.01 -29.42
C ALA A 140 0.19 -3.84 -30.28
N GLN A 141 0.80 -2.65 -30.30
CA GLN A 141 2.09 -2.43 -30.99
C GLN A 141 3.23 -3.31 -30.44
N PHE A 142 3.13 -3.80 -29.20
CA PHE A 142 4.09 -4.74 -28.59
C PHE A 142 3.68 -6.22 -28.79
N ASN A 143 2.75 -6.54 -29.70
CA ASN A 143 2.29 -7.93 -29.87
C ASN A 143 3.41 -8.88 -30.29
N GLN A 144 4.31 -8.47 -31.18
CA GLN A 144 5.44 -9.31 -31.59
C GLN A 144 6.38 -9.60 -30.41
N PHE A 145 6.64 -8.60 -29.57
CA PHE A 145 7.39 -8.76 -28.33
C PHE A 145 6.73 -9.77 -27.36
N LYS A 146 5.41 -9.68 -27.16
CA LYS A 146 4.66 -10.63 -26.32
C LYS A 146 4.73 -12.06 -26.86
N VAL A 147 4.67 -12.24 -28.18
CA VAL A 147 4.84 -13.55 -28.81
C VAL A 147 6.24 -14.08 -28.57
N SER A 148 7.28 -13.24 -28.69
CA SER A 148 8.66 -13.63 -28.40
C SER A 148 8.82 -14.16 -26.97
N TYR A 149 8.27 -13.46 -25.98
CA TYR A 149 8.24 -13.93 -24.59
C TYR A 149 7.57 -15.31 -24.47
N ASN A 150 6.36 -15.47 -25.03
CA ASN A 150 5.59 -16.71 -24.92
C ASN A 150 6.27 -17.92 -25.60
N CYS A 151 7.12 -17.68 -26.60
CA CYS A 151 7.86 -18.73 -27.30
C CYS A 151 9.12 -19.17 -26.54
N GLN A 152 9.60 -18.38 -25.58
CA GLN A 152 10.76 -18.72 -24.77
C GLN A 152 10.36 -19.64 -23.60
N LYS A 153 11.22 -20.62 -23.30
CA LYS A 153 11.01 -21.52 -22.16
C LYS A 153 11.44 -20.89 -20.84
N ASP A 154 12.42 -20.01 -20.90
CA ASP A 154 12.98 -19.32 -19.74
C ASP A 154 12.14 -18.11 -19.39
N LYS A 155 11.96 -17.88 -18.09
CA LYS A 155 11.26 -16.72 -17.56
C LYS A 155 12.23 -15.54 -17.49
N TRP A 156 11.77 -14.37 -17.91
CA TRP A 156 12.55 -13.15 -17.74
C TRP A 156 12.40 -12.61 -16.32
N THR A 157 13.51 -12.12 -15.79
CA THR A 157 13.50 -11.23 -14.64
C THR A 157 12.87 -9.88 -15.03
N LEU A 158 12.44 -9.12 -14.03
CA LEU A 158 11.91 -7.78 -14.26
C LEU A 158 12.93 -6.85 -14.95
N ASN A 159 14.22 -7.00 -14.62
CA ASN A 159 15.29 -6.19 -15.24
C ASN A 159 15.48 -6.52 -16.72
N GLU A 160 15.45 -7.80 -17.09
CA GLU A 160 15.50 -8.24 -18.48
C GLU A 160 14.28 -7.75 -19.25
N LEU A 161 13.08 -7.90 -18.66
CA LEU A 161 11.84 -7.40 -19.25
C LEU A 161 11.91 -5.90 -19.54
N ILE A 162 12.41 -5.10 -18.57
CA ILE A 162 12.61 -3.66 -18.76
C ILE A 162 13.55 -3.39 -19.94
N SER A 163 14.70 -4.08 -19.98
CA SER A 163 15.69 -3.91 -21.05
C SER A 163 15.10 -4.20 -22.42
N PHE A 164 14.40 -5.32 -22.57
CA PHE A 164 13.81 -5.70 -23.84
C PHE A 164 12.61 -4.83 -24.23
N CYS A 165 11.82 -4.35 -23.27
CA CYS A 165 10.75 -3.39 -23.53
C CYS A 165 11.29 -2.07 -24.09
N VAL A 166 12.39 -1.56 -23.53
CA VAL A 166 13.05 -0.32 -24.01
C VAL A 166 13.54 -0.50 -25.44
N GLN A 167 14.22 -1.62 -25.72
CA GLN A 167 14.70 -1.92 -27.07
C GLN A 167 13.54 -2.02 -28.07
N GLU A 168 12.45 -2.70 -27.72
CA GLU A 168 11.27 -2.80 -28.58
C GLU A 168 10.61 -1.43 -28.80
N GLU A 169 10.55 -0.58 -27.78
CA GLU A 169 10.03 0.78 -27.92
C GLU A 169 10.86 1.61 -28.91
N GLU A 170 12.20 1.53 -28.85
CA GLU A 170 13.10 2.19 -29.80
C GLU A 170 12.89 1.68 -31.23
N ARG A 171 12.79 0.35 -31.41
CA ARG A 171 12.49 -0.27 -32.70
C ARG A 171 11.17 0.26 -33.28
N LEU A 172 10.11 0.30 -32.46
CA LEU A 172 8.80 0.81 -32.87
C LEU A 172 8.82 2.32 -33.23
N LYS A 173 9.70 3.12 -32.61
CA LYS A 173 9.90 4.53 -32.97
C LYS A 173 10.61 4.68 -34.32
N GLN A 174 11.59 3.83 -34.61
CA GLN A 174 12.31 3.81 -35.90
C GLN A 174 11.37 3.41 -37.05
N ASP A 175 10.64 2.30 -36.93
CA ASP A 175 9.68 1.83 -37.94
C ASP A 175 8.65 2.90 -38.33
N LYS A 176 8.13 3.65 -37.34
CA LYS A 176 7.18 4.74 -37.59
C LYS A 176 7.80 5.87 -38.39
N THR A 177 9.06 6.21 -38.11
CA THR A 177 9.78 7.28 -38.81
C THR A 177 10.04 6.91 -40.27
N GLU A 178 10.49 5.68 -40.52
CA GLU A 178 10.74 5.16 -41.86
C GLU A 178 9.46 5.10 -42.71
N SER A 179 8.34 4.63 -42.13
CA SER A 179 7.04 4.59 -42.82
C SER A 179 6.53 5.97 -43.25
N ALA A 180 6.76 6.99 -42.43
CA ALA A 180 6.37 8.37 -42.75
C ALA A 180 7.21 8.96 -43.89
N HIS A 181 8.50 8.67 -43.92
CA HIS A 181 9.39 9.11 -45.00
C HIS A 181 9.01 8.49 -46.35
N LEU A 182 8.65 7.19 -46.38
CA LEU A 182 8.16 6.53 -47.60
C LEU A 182 6.81 7.10 -48.10
N ALA A 183 5.90 7.45 -47.19
CA ALA A 183 4.62 8.07 -47.54
C ALA A 183 4.76 9.52 -48.08
N SER A 184 5.77 10.25 -47.62
CA SER A 184 6.04 11.63 -48.10
C SER A 184 6.70 11.65 -49.47
N THR A 185 7.68 10.77 -49.71
CA THR A 185 8.40 10.66 -51.00
C THR A 185 7.53 10.11 -52.13
N SER A 186 6.47 9.37 -51.81
CA SER A 186 5.49 8.89 -52.81
C SER A 186 4.47 9.96 -53.23
N LYS A 187 4.22 10.99 -52.42
CA LYS A 187 3.33 12.12 -52.78
C LYS A 187 4.00 13.17 -53.68
N ASP A 188 5.32 13.28 -53.64
CA ASP A 188 6.10 14.25 -54.42
C ASP A 188 6.37 13.81 -55.87
N LYS A 189 5.88 12.64 -56.28
CA LYS A 189 6.03 12.08 -57.64
C LYS A 189 4.70 12.02 -58.43
N GLY A 190 3.68 12.77 -58.00
CA GLY A 190 2.36 12.85 -58.65
C GLY A 190 2.18 14.12 -59.48
#